data_AF-A0A067SVX1-F1
#
_entry.id   AF-A0A067SVX1-F1
#
_cell.length_a   1.000
_cell.length_b   1.000
_cell.length_c   1.000
_cell.angle_alpha   90.00
_cell.angle_beta   90.00
_cell.angle_gamma   90.00
#
_symmetry.space_group_name_H-M   'P 1'
#
loop_
_entity.id
_entity.type
_entity.pdbx_description
1 polymer ?
#
loop_
_entity_poly.entity_id
_entity_poly.type
_entity_poly.pdbx_seq_one_letter_code
_entity_poly.pdbx_strand_id
1 'polypeptide(L)'
;DPIATIRALICVIRSSSLRRQQFSQIVNRLLGKDLQLLRDVDTRWSSALLMIERALFLEKSINEFLDIPEFQELEKYRLDDDEWNALATAREILLVPFAFQQRLSAEKTPTLCDAIPSFEAMIRTWTDQQQSYDGGPECEVIQKGLDKLAVYRERTELVPAYVISMGT
;
A
#
# COMPACT_ATOMS: atom_id res chain seq x y z
N ASP A 1 -0.99 -11.87 -10.10
CA ASP A 1 -1.26 -10.80 -9.13
C ASP A 1 0.03 -10.58 -8.33
N PRO A 2 0.81 -9.54 -8.66
CA PRO A 2 2.11 -9.32 -8.06
C PRO A 2 2.03 -8.96 -6.57
N ILE A 3 0.92 -8.37 -6.09
CA ILE A 3 0.73 -8.04 -4.67
C ILE A 3 0.56 -9.33 -3.86
N ALA A 4 -0.21 -10.30 -4.38
CA ALA A 4 -0.35 -11.62 -3.75
C ALA A 4 0.98 -12.38 -3.72
N THR A 5 1.72 -12.37 -4.84
CA THR A 5 3.01 -13.04 -4.96
C THR A 5 4.03 -12.47 -3.97
N ILE A 6 4.20 -11.14 -3.92
CA ILE A 6 5.17 -10.52 -3.01
C ILE A 6 4.79 -10.72 -1.53
N ARG A 7 3.49 -10.66 -1.21
CA ARG A 7 2.98 -10.96 0.14
C ARG A 7 3.34 -12.38 0.58
N ALA A 8 3.17 -13.36 -0.32
CA ALA A 8 3.51 -14.74 -0.04
C ALA A 8 5.01 -14.92 0.19
N LEU A 9 5.86 -14.34 -0.66
CA LEU A 9 7.31 -14.37 -0.50
C LEU A 9 7.74 -13.79 0.85
N ILE A 10 7.22 -12.61 1.20
CA ILE A 10 7.50 -11.95 2.47
C ILE A 10 7.11 -12.85 3.63
N CYS A 11 5.91 -13.44 3.62
CA CYS A 11 5.49 -14.37 4.66
C CYS A 11 6.44 -15.56 4.82
N VAL A 12 6.92 -16.13 3.72
CA VAL A 12 7.83 -17.29 3.71
C VAL A 12 9.24 -16.94 4.21
N ILE A 13 9.77 -15.75 3.87
CA ILE A 13 11.04 -15.26 4.41
C ILE A 13 10.89 -14.96 5.91
N ARG A 14 9.79 -14.32 6.30
CA ARG A 14 9.54 -13.85 7.66
C ARG A 14 9.22 -14.97 8.66
N SER A 15 8.73 -16.11 8.18
CA SER A 15 8.40 -17.27 9.02
C SER A 15 9.62 -18.15 9.35
N SER A 16 10.72 -18.03 8.60
CA SER A 16 11.96 -18.79 8.81
C SER A 16 13.06 -17.91 9.41
N SER A 17 13.61 -18.32 10.56
CA SER A 17 14.73 -17.61 11.20
C SER A 17 15.97 -17.58 10.30
N LEU A 18 16.29 -18.70 9.64
CA LEU A 18 17.42 -18.83 8.72
C LEU A 18 17.27 -17.88 7.52
N ARG A 19 16.13 -17.93 6.83
CA ARG A 19 15.86 -17.07 5.66
C ARG A 19 15.89 -15.60 6.04
N ARG A 20 15.28 -15.24 7.18
CA ARG A 20 15.29 -13.88 7.70
C ARG A 20 16.69 -13.39 8.02
N GLN A 21 17.55 -14.23 8.59
CA GLN A 21 18.93 -13.89 8.89
C GLN A 21 19.74 -13.68 7.61
N GLN A 22 19.65 -14.59 6.64
CA GLN A 22 20.35 -14.44 5.36
C GLN A 22 19.87 -13.21 4.59
N PHE A 23 18.56 -12.96 4.57
CA PHE A 23 18.02 -11.73 3.98
C PHE A 23 18.58 -10.47 4.68
N SER A 24 18.60 -10.43 6.02
CA SER A 24 19.21 -9.32 6.78
C SER A 24 20.70 -9.13 6.43
N GLN A 25 21.47 -10.20 6.22
CA GLN A 25 22.87 -10.12 5.80
C GLN A 25 23.02 -9.49 4.42
N ILE A 26 22.17 -9.88 3.46
CA ILE A 26 22.15 -9.31 2.11
C ILE A 26 21.83 -7.81 2.18
N VAL A 27 20.78 -7.44 2.90
CA VAL A 27 20.36 -6.05 3.07
C VAL A 27 21.46 -5.22 3.72
N ASN A 28 22.12 -5.73 4.77
CA ASN A 28 23.22 -5.03 5.43
C ASN A 28 24.42 -4.83 4.49
N ARG A 29 24.79 -5.87 3.74
CA ARG A 29 25.88 -5.78 2.76
C ARG A 29 25.58 -4.78 1.64
N LEU A 30 24.35 -4.75 1.12
CA LEU A 30 23.98 -3.88 -0.01
C LEU A 30 23.70 -2.42 0.40
N LEU A 31 23.10 -2.21 1.57
CA LEU A 31 22.55 -0.91 1.97
C LEU A 31 23.16 -0.34 3.26
N GLY A 32 23.97 -1.12 3.98
CA GLY A 32 24.52 -0.74 5.29
C GLY A 32 23.46 -0.57 6.38
N LYS A 33 22.26 -1.12 6.19
CA LYS A 33 21.12 -1.01 7.12
C LYS A 33 20.64 -2.38 7.54
N ASP A 34 20.12 -2.50 8.75
CA ASP A 34 19.39 -3.70 9.19
C ASP A 34 17.90 -3.51 8.96
N LEU A 35 17.48 -3.63 7.69
CA LEU A 35 16.07 -3.57 7.30
C LEU A 35 15.52 -4.96 7.01
N GLN A 36 14.25 -5.15 7.36
CA GLN A 36 13.52 -6.37 7.07
C GLN A 36 12.27 -6.07 6.25
N LEU A 37 11.78 -7.08 5.53
CA LEU A 37 10.51 -7.00 4.83
C LEU A 37 9.36 -6.83 5.82
N LEU A 38 8.39 -5.98 5.47
CA LEU A 38 7.22 -5.70 6.28
C LEU A 38 6.07 -6.63 5.87
N ARG A 39 5.39 -7.24 6.85
CA ARG A 39 4.22 -8.09 6.57
C ARG A 39 2.98 -7.23 6.41
N ASP A 40 2.14 -7.62 5.46
CA ASP A 40 0.76 -7.16 5.40
C ASP A 40 -0.04 -7.72 6.59
N VAL A 41 -0.93 -6.91 7.18
CA VAL A 41 -1.72 -7.26 8.36
C VAL A 41 -3.13 -6.70 8.17
N ASP A 42 -4.10 -7.58 7.93
CA ASP A 42 -5.48 -7.20 7.56
C ASP A 42 -6.14 -6.21 8.54
N THR A 43 -5.79 -6.28 9.82
CA THR A 43 -6.38 -5.41 10.85
C THR A 43 -5.68 -4.05 10.99
N ARG A 44 -4.56 -3.82 10.29
CA ARG A 44 -3.79 -2.57 10.38
C ARG A 44 -3.93 -1.80 9.08
N TRP A 45 -4.53 -0.62 9.16
CA TRP A 45 -4.63 0.27 8.00
C TRP A 45 -3.24 0.54 7.41
N SER A 46 -3.19 0.62 6.08
CA SER A 46 -1.98 0.90 5.29
C SER A 46 -0.88 -0.18 5.33
N SER A 47 -1.10 -1.33 5.97
CA SER A 47 -0.09 -2.41 6.01
C SER A 47 0.33 -2.88 4.61
N ALA A 48 -0.63 -2.97 3.68
CA ALA A 48 -0.37 -3.36 2.31
C ALA A 48 0.52 -2.34 1.58
N LEU A 49 0.25 -1.04 1.74
CA LEU A 49 1.08 0.03 1.19
C LEU A 49 2.52 -0.05 1.75
N LEU A 50 2.65 -0.13 3.07
CA LEU A 50 3.97 -0.18 3.72
C LEU A 50 4.76 -1.44 3.33
N MET A 51 4.07 -2.57 3.14
CA MET A 51 4.66 -3.80 2.60
C MET A 51 5.21 -3.55 1.19
N ILE A 52 4.41 -2.98 0.30
CA ILE A 52 4.78 -2.71 -1.09
C ILE A 52 5.95 -1.72 -1.16
N GLU A 53 5.89 -0.61 -0.43
CA GLU A 53 6.99 0.38 -0.35
C GLU A 53 8.30 -0.26 0.12
N ARG A 54 8.24 -1.12 1.15
CA ARG A 54 9.42 -1.82 1.63
C ARG A 54 9.95 -2.81 0.60
N ALA A 55 9.07 -3.53 -0.09
CA ALA A 55 9.46 -4.49 -1.12
C ALA A 55 10.15 -3.77 -2.29
N LEU A 56 9.57 -2.69 -2.79
CA LEU A 56 10.15 -1.86 -3.86
C LEU A 56 11.51 -1.28 -3.45
N PHE A 57 11.63 -0.79 -2.21
CA PHE A 57 12.91 -0.29 -1.70
C PHE A 57 13.99 -1.38 -1.59
N LEU A 58 13.59 -2.63 -1.35
CA LEU A 58 14.49 -3.77 -1.17
C LEU A 58 14.52 -4.71 -2.40
N GLU A 59 14.04 -4.27 -3.56
CA GLU A 59 13.93 -5.08 -4.78
C GLU A 59 15.23 -5.82 -5.11
N LYS A 60 16.36 -5.10 -5.15
CA LYS A 60 17.69 -5.70 -5.39
C LYS A 60 18.05 -6.77 -4.36
N SER A 61 17.74 -6.53 -3.08
CA SER A 61 17.99 -7.48 -2.01
C SER A 61 17.09 -8.71 -2.10
N ILE A 62 15.86 -8.55 -2.60
CA ILE A 62 14.92 -9.64 -2.86
C ILE A 62 15.43 -10.51 -4.00
N ASN A 63 15.79 -9.90 -5.13
CA ASN A 63 16.31 -10.63 -6.29
C ASN A 63 17.58 -11.41 -5.94
N GLU A 64 18.53 -10.79 -5.23
CA GLU A 64 19.74 -11.50 -4.80
C GLU A 64 19.45 -12.62 -3.78
N PHE A 65 18.44 -12.44 -2.92
CA PHE A 65 18.03 -13.51 -2.01
C PHE A 65 17.41 -14.70 -2.73
N LEU A 66 16.68 -14.47 -3.83
CA LEU A 66 16.10 -15.52 -4.65
C LEU A 66 17.17 -16.28 -5.48
N ASP A 67 18.32 -15.65 -5.74
CA ASP A 67 19.45 -16.28 -6.43
C ASP A 67 20.24 -17.28 -5.54
N ILE A 68 19.91 -17.38 -4.25
CA ILE A 68 20.56 -18.32 -3.31
C ILE A 68 20.15 -19.77 -3.67
N PRO A 69 21.10 -20.66 -4.01
CA PRO A 69 20.79 -22.04 -4.43
C PRO A 69 20.00 -22.84 -3.39
N GLU A 70 20.24 -22.60 -2.10
CA GLU A 70 19.53 -23.26 -0.99
C GLU A 70 18.03 -22.92 -0.94
N PHE A 71 17.57 -21.89 -1.65
CA PHE A 71 16.18 -21.41 -1.67
C PHE A 71 15.55 -21.40 -3.05
N GLN A 72 16.01 -22.27 -3.95
CA GLN A 72 15.50 -22.39 -5.32
C GLN A 72 13.98 -22.61 -5.38
N GLU A 73 13.36 -23.21 -4.35
CA GLU A 73 11.91 -23.38 -4.27
C GLU A 73 11.12 -22.06 -4.18
N LEU A 74 11.79 -20.95 -3.86
CA LEU A 74 11.22 -19.61 -3.78
C LEU A 74 11.26 -18.87 -5.12
N GLU A 75 11.95 -19.42 -6.12
CA GLU A 75 12.04 -18.83 -7.47
C GLU A 75 10.67 -18.60 -8.11
N LYS A 76 9.69 -19.44 -7.76
CA LYS A 76 8.28 -19.28 -8.17
C LYS A 76 7.62 -17.97 -7.71
N TYR A 77 8.24 -17.23 -6.79
CA TYR A 77 7.79 -15.92 -6.34
C TYR A 77 8.58 -14.76 -6.94
N ARG A 78 9.51 -15.03 -7.86
CA ARG A 78 10.23 -13.99 -8.57
C ARG A 78 9.25 -13.19 -9.42
N LEU A 79 9.36 -11.87 -9.30
CA LEU A 79 8.60 -10.93 -10.11
C LEU A 79 9.45 -10.49 -11.29
N ASP A 80 8.82 -10.36 -12.45
CA ASP A 80 9.42 -9.70 -13.61
C ASP A 80 9.32 -8.16 -13.51
N ASP A 81 9.95 -7.46 -14.45
CA ASP A 81 9.99 -6.00 -14.46
C ASP A 81 8.58 -5.38 -14.59
N ASP A 82 7.68 -6.02 -15.33
CA ASP A 82 6.30 -5.55 -15.51
C ASP A 82 5.49 -5.72 -14.22
N GLU A 83 5.70 -6.82 -13.49
CA GLU A 83 5.12 -7.07 -12.17
C GLU A 83 5.65 -6.09 -11.10
N TRP A 84 6.94 -5.75 -11.15
CA TRP A 84 7.50 -4.69 -10.30
C TRP A 84 6.91 -3.32 -10.63
N ASN A 85 6.74 -3.00 -11.91
CA ASN A 85 6.06 -1.77 -12.35
C ASN A 85 4.61 -1.73 -11.86
N ALA A 86 3.88 -2.85 -11.95
CA ALA A 86 2.52 -2.96 -11.43
C ALA A 86 2.46 -2.75 -9.91
N LEU A 87 3.45 -3.22 -9.14
CA LEU A 87 3.56 -2.90 -7.70
C LEU A 87 3.79 -1.41 -7.46
N ALA A 88 4.62 -0.75 -8.27
CA ALA A 88 4.85 0.68 -8.18
C ALA A 88 3.56 1.47 -8.48
N THR A 89 2.79 1.07 -9.48
CA THR A 89 1.48 1.65 -9.79
C THR A 89 0.49 1.44 -8.64
N ALA A 90 0.43 0.24 -8.06
CA ALA A 90 -0.41 -0.05 -6.90
C ALA A 90 -0.03 0.82 -5.69
N ARG A 91 1.27 1.06 -5.46
CA ARG A 91 1.74 2.00 -4.44
C ARG A 91 1.15 3.40 -4.66
N GLU A 92 1.22 3.93 -5.88
CA GLU A 92 0.69 5.27 -6.19
C GLU A 92 -0.81 5.39 -5.91
N ILE A 93 -1.59 4.38 -6.28
CA ILE A 93 -3.04 4.36 -6.01
C ILE A 93 -3.31 4.33 -4.50
N LEU A 94 -2.53 3.56 -3.74
CA LEU A 94 -2.66 3.39 -2.29
C LEU A 94 -2.10 4.57 -1.47
N LEU A 95 -1.26 5.42 -2.04
CA LEU A 95 -0.76 6.63 -1.37
C LEU A 95 -1.87 7.66 -1.10
N VAL A 96 -2.86 7.75 -1.99
CA VAL A 96 -4.00 8.67 -1.85
C VAL A 96 -4.84 8.37 -0.59
N PRO A 97 -5.38 7.15 -0.37
CA PRO A 97 -6.11 6.83 0.85
C PRO A 97 -5.24 6.91 2.09
N PHE A 98 -3.93 6.61 1.97
CA PHE A 98 -2.99 6.76 3.08
C PHE A 98 -2.85 8.23 3.52
N ALA A 99 -2.68 9.15 2.58
CA ALA A 99 -2.59 10.59 2.88
C ALA A 99 -3.88 11.12 3.54
N PHE A 100 -5.05 10.70 3.03
CA PHE A 100 -6.35 10.99 3.63
C PHE A 100 -6.44 10.51 5.08
N GLN A 101 -6.07 9.25 5.34
CA GLN A 101 -6.06 8.71 6.69
C GLN A 101 -5.13 9.51 7.61
N GLN A 102 -3.90 9.79 7.17
CA GLN A 102 -2.94 10.51 8.00
C GLN A 102 -3.46 11.89 8.38
N ARG A 103 -4.12 12.58 7.45
CA ARG A 103 -4.77 13.88 7.73
C ARG A 103 -5.81 13.79 8.84
N LEU A 104 -6.74 12.84 8.74
CA LEU A 104 -7.80 12.66 9.75
C LEU A 104 -7.30 12.06 11.08
N SER A 105 -6.15 11.39 11.07
CA SER A 105 -5.56 10.78 12.27
C SER A 105 -4.57 11.70 13.00
N ALA A 106 -4.12 12.78 12.34
CA ALA A 106 -3.08 13.68 12.88
C ALA A 106 -3.62 14.73 13.87
N GLU A 107 -4.92 14.99 13.88
CA GLU A 107 -5.47 16.07 14.69
C GLU A 107 -5.74 15.66 16.14
N LYS A 108 -5.48 16.61 17.05
CA LYS A 108 -5.80 16.50 18.48
C LYS A 108 -7.16 17.13 18.83
N THR A 109 -7.87 17.65 17.82
CA THR A 109 -9.12 18.42 17.88
C THR A 109 -10.22 17.72 17.07
N PRO A 110 -11.50 18.14 17.17
CA PRO A 110 -12.60 17.42 16.52
C PRO A 110 -12.48 17.44 14.98
N THR A 111 -12.02 16.34 14.40
CA THR A 111 -11.82 16.08 12.95
C THR A 111 -13.11 15.95 12.15
N LEU A 112 -14.25 16.23 12.77
CA LEU A 112 -15.55 16.02 12.18
C LEU A 112 -15.81 17.02 11.04
N CYS A 113 -15.32 18.25 11.18
CA CYS A 113 -15.43 19.29 10.15
C CYS A 113 -14.57 19.00 8.93
N ASP A 114 -13.41 18.36 9.11
CA ASP A 114 -12.46 18.07 8.03
C ASP A 114 -12.73 16.75 7.31
N ALA A 115 -13.63 15.92 7.83
CA ALA A 115 -13.99 14.65 7.23
C ALA A 115 -14.56 14.81 5.82
N ILE A 116 -15.56 15.68 5.64
CA ILE A 116 -16.21 15.91 4.33
C ILE A 116 -15.24 16.55 3.32
N PRO A 117 -14.52 17.65 3.65
CA PRO A 117 -13.51 18.22 2.77
C PRO A 117 -12.41 17.22 2.38
N SER A 118 -11.99 16.37 3.31
CA SER A 118 -10.99 15.35 3.03
C SER A 118 -11.53 14.27 2.09
N PHE A 119 -12.81 13.87 2.23
CA PHE A 119 -13.45 12.92 1.31
C PHE A 119 -13.53 13.49 -0.10
N GLU A 120 -13.93 14.76 -0.24
CA GLU A 120 -13.98 15.42 -1.53
C GLU A 120 -12.60 15.55 -2.18
N ALA A 121 -11.58 15.90 -1.40
CA ALA A 121 -10.21 15.97 -1.88
C ALA A 121 -9.74 14.59 -2.40
N MET A 122 -10.03 13.53 -1.67
CA MET A 122 -9.68 12.16 -2.06
C MET A 122 -10.40 11.71 -3.34
N ILE A 123 -11.70 12.00 -3.46
CA ILE A 123 -12.48 11.72 -4.69
C ILE A 123 -11.83 12.44 -5.88
N ARG A 124 -11.53 13.74 -5.76
CA ARG A 124 -10.91 14.51 -6.85
C ARG A 124 -9.57 13.92 -7.27
N THR A 125 -8.68 13.63 -6.32
CA THR A 125 -7.36 13.07 -6.61
C THR A 125 -7.46 11.72 -7.33
N TRP A 126 -8.35 10.83 -6.90
CA TRP A 126 -8.55 9.55 -7.57
C TRP A 126 -9.20 9.70 -8.95
N THR A 127 -10.14 10.62 -9.15
CA THR A 127 -10.72 10.89 -10.47
C THR A 127 -9.66 11.43 -11.44
N ASP A 128 -8.80 12.36 -11.00
CA ASP A 128 -7.70 12.88 -11.82
C ASP A 128 -6.69 11.79 -12.17
N GLN A 129 -6.40 10.90 -11.20
CA GLN A 129 -5.52 9.75 -11.40
C GLN A 129 -6.15 8.72 -12.35
N GLN A 130 -7.46 8.50 -12.28
CA GLN A 130 -8.20 7.61 -13.19
C GLN A 130 -8.11 8.09 -14.64
N GLN A 131 -8.25 9.39 -14.88
CA GLN A 131 -8.06 9.99 -16.21
C GLN A 131 -6.63 9.82 -16.73
N SER A 132 -5.64 9.82 -15.84
CA SER A 132 -4.24 9.61 -16.22
C SER A 132 -3.95 8.16 -16.61
N TYR A 133 -4.76 7.20 -16.16
CA TYR A 133 -4.68 5.77 -16.48
C TYR A 133 -5.79 5.32 -17.45
N ASP A 134 -6.34 6.24 -18.25
CA ASP A 134 -7.45 5.93 -19.16
C ASP A 134 -7.10 4.76 -20.10
N GLY A 135 -8.01 3.78 -20.19
CA GLY A 135 -7.82 2.53 -20.92
C GLY A 135 -7.03 1.41 -20.22
N GLY A 136 -6.49 1.64 -19.02
CA GLY A 136 -5.75 0.64 -18.24
C GLY A 136 -6.58 -0.13 -17.19
N PRO A 137 -6.12 -1.31 -16.71
CA PRO A 137 -6.77 -2.06 -15.64
C PRO A 137 -6.83 -1.29 -14.31
N GLU A 138 -5.95 -0.33 -14.10
CA GLU A 138 -5.92 0.56 -12.93
C GLU A 138 -7.20 1.39 -12.80
N CYS A 139 -7.82 1.75 -13.94
CA CYS A 139 -9.04 2.52 -13.97
C CYS A 139 -10.19 1.79 -13.25
N GLU A 140 -10.30 0.47 -13.43
CA GLU A 140 -11.30 -0.35 -12.75
C GLU A 140 -11.02 -0.45 -11.24
N VAL A 141 -9.74 -0.52 -10.86
CA VAL A 141 -9.32 -0.55 -9.45
C VAL A 141 -9.67 0.76 -8.74
N ILE A 142 -9.35 1.89 -9.37
CA ILE A 142 -9.68 3.22 -8.85
C ILE A 142 -11.20 3.40 -8.78
N GLN A 143 -11.95 2.94 -9.80
CA GLN A 143 -13.41 3.01 -9.80
C GLN A 143 -14.02 2.26 -8.61
N LYS A 144 -13.57 1.04 -8.34
CA LYS A 144 -14.04 0.27 -7.16
C LYS A 144 -13.72 0.99 -5.86
N GLY A 145 -12.58 1.69 -5.79
CA GLY A 145 -12.22 2.57 -4.68
C GLY A 145 -13.20 3.74 -4.50
N LEU A 146 -13.50 4.44 -5.60
CA LEU A 146 -14.47 5.55 -5.64
C LEU A 146 -15.88 5.11 -5.24
N ASP A 147 -16.36 3.97 -5.76
CA ASP A 147 -17.67 3.41 -5.42
C ASP A 147 -17.78 3.13 -3.92
N LYS A 148 -16.71 2.58 -3.33
CA LYS A 148 -16.66 2.33 -1.89
C LYS A 148 -16.65 3.63 -1.10
N LEU A 149 -15.94 4.64 -1.58
CA LEU A 149 -15.83 5.95 -0.94
C LEU A 149 -17.17 6.69 -0.95
N ALA A 150 -17.94 6.58 -2.04
CA ALA A 150 -19.27 7.16 -2.17
C ALA A 150 -20.23 6.66 -1.07
N VAL A 151 -20.19 5.35 -0.76
CA VAL A 151 -20.99 4.77 0.34
C VAL A 151 -20.62 5.37 1.70
N TYR A 152 -19.33 5.64 1.96
CA TYR A 152 -18.90 6.28 3.20
C TYR A 152 -19.28 7.76 3.26
N ARG A 153 -19.19 8.47 2.14
CA ARG A 153 -19.61 9.87 2.02
C ARG A 153 -21.10 10.03 2.31
N GLU A 154 -21.95 9.21 1.69
CA GLU A 154 -23.40 9.22 1.91
C GLU A 154 -23.75 9.01 3.39
N ARG A 155 -23.11 8.04 4.04
CA ARG A 155 -23.30 7.81 5.49
C ARG A 155 -22.87 8.99 6.35
N THR A 156 -21.83 9.71 5.94
CA THR A 156 -21.32 10.88 6.65
C THR A 156 -22.27 12.07 6.52
N GLU A 157 -22.91 12.24 5.36
CA GLU A 157 -23.94 13.27 5.13
C GLU A 157 -25.23 13.01 5.92
N LEU A 158 -25.60 11.73 6.11
CA LEU A 158 -26.79 11.35 6.88
C LEU A 158 -26.66 11.59 8.39
N VAL A 159 -25.46 11.86 8.89
CA VAL A 159 -25.21 12.10 10.31
C VAL A 159 -25.09 13.61 10.55
N PRO A 160 -26.09 14.26 11.19
CA PRO A 160 -26.13 15.72 11.33
C PRO A 160 -24.90 16.31 12.03
N ALA A 161 -24.22 15.53 12.87
CA ALA A 161 -23.03 15.98 13.59
C ALA A 161 -21.94 16.50 12.63
N TYR A 162 -21.70 15.84 11.48
CA TYR A 162 -20.68 16.28 10.52
C TYR A 162 -21.04 17.62 9.88
N VAL A 163 -22.29 17.79 9.45
CA VAL A 163 -22.77 19.05 8.86
C VAL A 163 -22.74 20.19 9.88
N ILE A 164 -23.21 19.94 11.10
CA ILE A 164 -23.21 20.94 12.18
C ILE A 164 -21.78 21.38 12.53
N SER A 165 -20.82 20.45 12.51
CA SER A 165 -19.42 20.79 12.81
C SER A 165 -18.74 21.66 11.75
N MET A 166 -19.25 21.69 10.51
CA MET A 166 -18.74 22.59 9.45
C MET A 166 -19.42 23.98 9.44
N GLY A 167 -20.49 24.15 10.22
CA GLY A 167 -21.36 25.34 10.19
C GLY A 167 -21.02 26.46 11.18
N THR A 168 -19.83 26.45 11.79
CA THR A 168 -19.39 27.48 12.76
C THR A 168 -18.34 28.42 12.19
#